data_AF-A0A975TD80-F1
#
_entry.id   AF-A0A975TD80-F1
#
_cell.length_a   1.000
_cell.length_b   1.000
_cell.length_c   1.000
_cell.angle_alpha   90.00
_cell.angle_beta   90.00
_cell.angle_gamma   90.00
#
_symmetry.space_group_name_H-M   'P 1'
#
loop_
_entity.id
_entity.type
_entity.pdbx_description
1 polymer ?
#
loop_
_entity_poly.entity_id
_entity_poly.type
_entity_poly.pdbx_seq_one_letter_code
_entity_poly.pdbx_strand_id
1 'polypeptide(L)'
;MDIKLAEISQEINSLPEEAQILLLDFIQLLKKRYLQPENHHQEKTIYEKFDEIGLIGCCSVDENLSTTYKEALSNTLPNKYDHS
;
A
#
# COMPACT_ATOMS: atom_id res chain seq x y z
N MET A 1 -13.06 -19.72 31.65
CA MET A 1 -11.73 -19.83 30.98
C MET A 1 -10.68 -19.00 31.74
N ASP A 2 -11.00 -18.58 32.96
CA ASP A 2 -10.36 -17.45 33.66
C ASP A 2 -9.30 -17.88 34.68
N ILE A 3 -9.38 -19.14 35.14
CA ILE A 3 -8.44 -19.75 36.09
C ILE A 3 -7.01 -19.71 35.54
N LYS A 4 -6.86 -19.99 34.24
CA LYS A 4 -5.55 -19.99 33.56
C LYS A 4 -4.90 -18.61 33.52
N LEU A 5 -5.68 -17.53 33.46
CA LEU A 5 -5.15 -16.17 33.31
C LEU A 5 -4.65 -15.61 34.64
N ALA A 6 -5.30 -15.98 35.74
CA ALA A 6 -4.84 -15.68 37.09
C ALA A 6 -3.55 -16.42 37.44
N GLU A 7 -3.45 -17.70 37.09
CA GLU A 7 -2.25 -18.53 37.28
C GLU A 7 -1.05 -17.94 36.51
N ILE A 8 -1.24 -17.58 35.24
CA ILE A 8 -0.21 -16.94 34.40
C ILE A 8 0.27 -15.61 35.00
N SER A 9 -0.65 -14.77 35.50
CA SER A 9 -0.28 -13.51 36.14
C SER A 9 0.60 -13.74 37.37
N GLN A 10 0.25 -14.74 38.19
CA GLN A 10 1.00 -15.07 39.39
C GLN A 10 2.40 -15.61 39.06
N GLU A 11 2.53 -16.43 38.01
CA GLU A 11 3.81 -16.89 37.49
C GLU A 11 4.68 -15.73 36.98
N ILE A 12 4.11 -14.80 36.21
CA ILE A 12 4.83 -13.62 35.71
C ILE A 12 5.35 -12.76 36.87
N ASN A 13 4.53 -12.54 37.90
CA ASN A 13 4.90 -11.72 39.07
C ASN A 13 5.98 -12.39 39.95
N SER A 14 6.12 -13.72 39.86
CA SER A 14 7.16 -14.47 40.57
C SER A 14 8.53 -14.43 39.89
N LEU A 15 8.59 -13.94 38.63
CA LEU A 15 9.83 -13.82 37.89
C LEU A 15 10.66 -12.61 38.37
N PRO A 16 11.98 -12.62 38.18
CA PRO A 16 12.83 -11.45 38.38
C PRO A 16 12.41 -10.26 37.51
N GLU A 17 12.72 -9.04 37.96
CA GLU A 17 12.33 -7.80 37.29
C GLU A 17 12.81 -7.74 35.83
N GLU A 18 14.03 -8.22 35.56
CA GLU A 18 14.60 -8.27 34.22
C GLU A 18 13.81 -9.18 33.27
N ALA A 19 13.28 -10.29 33.79
CA ALA A 19 12.47 -11.22 33.01
C ALA A 19 11.05 -10.67 32.75
N GLN A 20 10.49 -9.92 33.71
CA GLN A 20 9.20 -9.24 33.53
C GLN A 20 9.29 -8.15 32.45
N ILE A 21 10.39 -7.38 32.43
CA ILE A 21 10.66 -6.38 31.40
C ILE A 21 10.76 -7.03 30.01
N LEU A 22 11.49 -8.14 29.89
CA LEU A 22 11.61 -8.88 28.63
C LEU A 22 10.25 -9.37 28.10
N LEU A 23 9.38 -9.84 29.00
CA LEU A 23 8.02 -10.25 28.65
C LEU A 23 7.17 -9.06 28.17
N LEU A 24 7.30 -7.90 28.81
CA LEU A 24 6.61 -6.68 28.37
C LEU A 24 7.06 -6.26 26.97
N ASP A 25 8.36 -6.28 26.70
CA ASP A 25 8.91 -5.97 25.37
C ASP A 25 8.40 -6.95 24.31
N PHE A 26 8.35 -8.25 24.64
CA PHE A 26 7.82 -9.27 23.75
C PHE A 26 6.32 -9.05 23.47
N ILE A 27 5.53 -8.73 24.49
CA ILE A 27 4.11 -8.41 24.35
C ILE A 27 3.93 -7.16 23.47
N GLN A 28 4.76 -6.13 23.63
CA GLN A 28 4.73 -4.94 22.77
C GLN A 28 5.05 -5.28 21.31
N LEU A 29 6.03 -6.15 21.07
CA LEU A 29 6.37 -6.62 19.72
C LEU A 29 5.22 -7.39 19.09
N LEU A 30 4.58 -8.29 19.84
CA LEU A 30 3.38 -9.00 19.39
C LEU A 30 2.24 -8.03 19.10
N LYS A 31 1.96 -7.10 20.02
CA LYS A 31 0.96 -6.05 19.82
C LYS A 31 1.25 -5.25 18.54
N LYS A 32 2.51 -4.89 18.26
CA LYS A 32 2.86 -4.17 17.02
C LYS A 32 2.64 -5.00 15.76
N ARG A 33 2.86 -6.32 15.83
CA ARG A 33 2.70 -7.23 14.68
C ARG A 33 1.24 -7.61 14.41
N TYR A 34 0.41 -7.62 15.45
CA TYR A 34 -0.98 -8.11 15.39
C TYR A 34 -2.05 -7.05 15.68
N LEU A 35 -1.71 -5.86 16.21
CA LEU A 35 -2.47 -4.66 15.88
C LEU A 35 -2.27 -4.50 14.38
N GLN A 36 -3.19 -5.06 13.61
CA GLN A 36 -3.46 -4.52 12.30
C GLN A 36 -3.60 -3.02 12.50
N PRO A 37 -2.94 -2.18 11.69
CA PRO A 37 -3.38 -0.82 11.61
C PRO A 37 -4.88 -0.91 11.28
N GLU A 38 -5.73 -0.42 12.18
CA GLU A 38 -7.10 0.01 11.89
C GLU A 38 -7.05 1.19 10.89
N ASN A 39 -6.20 1.10 9.87
CA ASN A 39 -6.38 1.81 8.64
C ASN A 39 -7.34 0.95 7.86
N HIS A 40 -8.60 1.36 7.91
CA HIS A 40 -9.46 1.40 6.74
C HIS A 40 -8.73 2.09 5.57
N HIS A 41 -7.69 1.46 5.04
CA HIS A 41 -7.24 1.67 3.70
C HIS A 41 -7.76 0.45 3.00
N GLN A 42 -8.92 0.58 2.35
CA GLN A 42 -9.13 -0.16 1.13
C GLN A 42 -7.82 -0.06 0.37
N GLU A 43 -7.10 -1.19 0.23
CA GLU A 43 -5.83 -1.20 -0.48
C GLU A 43 -6.13 -0.57 -1.83
N LYS A 44 -5.62 0.65 -2.04
CA LYS A 44 -5.78 1.32 -3.33
C LYS A 44 -5.27 0.34 -4.36
N THR A 45 -6.13 -0.01 -5.29
CA THR A 45 -5.81 -0.83 -6.43
C THR A 45 -4.60 -0.21 -7.13
N ILE A 46 -3.86 -1.05 -7.84
CA ILE A 46 -2.70 -0.60 -8.62
C ILE A 46 -3.10 0.56 -9.55
N TYR A 47 -4.33 0.52 -10.07
CA TYR A 47 -4.91 1.59 -10.88
C TYR A 47 -5.01 2.92 -10.11
N GLU A 48 -5.63 2.94 -8.93
CA GLU A 48 -5.79 4.15 -8.11
C GLU A 48 -4.44 4.74 -7.70
N LYS A 49 -3.44 3.91 -7.42
CA LYS A 49 -2.08 4.38 -7.13
C LYS A 49 -1.44 5.07 -8.33
N PHE A 50 -1.69 4.57 -9.54
CA PHE A 50 -1.14 5.16 -10.76
C PHE A 50 -1.90 6.41 -11.21
N ASP A 51 -3.20 6.49 -10.94
CA ASP A 51 -4.01 7.68 -11.19
C ASP A 51 -3.58 8.85 -10.28
N GLU A 52 -3.36 8.59 -8.98
CA GLU A 52 -2.94 9.62 -8.02
C GLU A 52 -1.59 10.27 -8.32
N ILE A 53 -0.66 9.50 -8.90
CA ILE A 53 0.66 10.04 -9.30
C ILE A 53 0.63 10.69 -10.69
N GLY A 54 -0.56 10.77 -11.32
CA GLY A 54 -0.75 11.35 -12.65
C GLY A 54 -0.14 10.53 -13.79
N LEU A 55 0.10 9.22 -13.57
CA LEU A 55 0.66 8.33 -14.59
C LEU A 55 -0.43 7.86 -15.57
N ILE A 56 -1.65 7.64 -15.06
CA ILE A 56 -2.82 7.31 -15.89
C ILE A 56 -3.46 8.62 -16.38
N GLY A 57 -3.84 8.69 -17.65
CA GLY A 57 -4.50 9.88 -18.22
C GLY A 57 -3.56 11.02 -18.63
N CYS A 58 -2.24 10.86 -18.51
CA CYS A 58 -1.24 11.84 -19.00
C CYS A 58 -1.30 12.05 -20.53
N CYS A 59 -1.95 11.12 -21.26
CA CYS A 59 -2.21 11.24 -22.68
C CYS A 59 -3.73 11.34 -22.92
N SER A 60 -4.21 12.49 -23.37
CA SER A 60 -5.54 12.59 -23.97
C SER A 60 -5.47 11.96 -25.36
N VAL A 61 -6.07 10.78 -25.50
CA VAL A 61 -6.09 10.04 -26.77
C VAL A 61 -7.37 10.41 -27.51
N ASP A 62 -7.28 10.75 -28.79
CA ASP A 62 -8.46 10.87 -29.65
C ASP A 62 -9.23 9.54 -29.64
N GLU A 63 -10.56 9.61 -29.47
CA GLU A 63 -11.44 8.44 -29.37
C GLU A 63 -11.29 7.49 -30.58
N ASN A 64 -10.89 8.05 -31.73
CA ASN A 64 -10.65 7.29 -32.96
C ASN A 64 -9.17 6.97 -33.20
N LEU A 65 -8.23 7.32 -32.32
CA LEU A 65 -6.80 7.13 -32.58
C LEU A 65 -6.48 5.65 -32.84
N SER A 66 -7.16 4.71 -32.17
CA SER A 66 -6.94 3.27 -32.39
C SER A 66 -7.22 2.84 -33.84
N THR A 67 -8.16 3.50 -34.52
CA THR A 67 -8.57 3.20 -35.91
C THR A 67 -7.92 4.14 -36.92
N THR A 68 -7.66 5.39 -36.55
CA THR A 68 -7.12 6.44 -37.44
C THR A 68 -5.62 6.70 -37.25
N TYR A 69 -4.92 5.94 -36.40
CA TYR A 69 -3.49 6.13 -36.09
C TYR A 69 -2.61 6.29 -37.34
N LYS A 70 -2.87 5.50 -38.38
CA LYS A 70 -2.11 5.56 -39.64
C LYS A 70 -2.29 6.89 -40.38
N GLU A 71 -3.50 7.42 -40.40
CA GLU A 71 -3.83 8.70 -41.02
C GLU A 71 -3.26 9.85 -40.19
N ALA A 72 -3.42 9.78 -38.87
CA ALA A 72 -2.85 10.74 -37.94
C ALA A 72 -1.33 10.84 -38.10
N LEU A 73 -0.60 9.71 -38.14
CA LEU A 73 0.84 9.72 -38.38
C LEU A 73 1.19 10.32 -39.75
N SER A 74 0.51 9.88 -40.81
CA SER A 74 0.81 10.33 -42.17
C SER A 74 0.61 11.83 -42.36
N ASN A 75 -0.36 12.42 -41.67
CA ASN A 75 -0.68 13.84 -41.77
C ASN A 75 0.12 14.71 -40.77
N THR A 76 0.45 14.18 -39.59
CA THR A 76 1.13 14.96 -38.54
C THR A 76 2.65 14.92 -38.64
N LEU A 77 3.25 13.82 -39.11
CA LEU A 77 4.70 13.68 -39.22
C LEU A 77 5.32 14.71 -40.19
N PRO A 78 4.78 14.94 -41.40
CA PRO A 78 5.31 15.97 -42.28
C PRO A 78 5.11 17.36 -41.66
N ASN A 79 3.90 17.69 -41.21
CA ASN A 79 3.64 19.04 -40.67
C ASN A 79 4.41 19.40 -39.40
N LYS A 80 4.79 18.43 -38.54
CA LYS A 80 5.54 18.71 -37.30
C LYS A 80 7.05 18.65 -37.44
N TYR A 81 7.58 17.87 -38.37
CA TYR A 81 9.02 17.57 -38.42
C TYR A 81 9.64 17.84 -39.79
N ASP A 82 8.84 17.94 -40.85
CA ASP A 82 9.28 18.42 -42.16
C ASP A 82 9.17 19.95 -42.18
N HIS A 83 10.06 20.59 -41.42
CA HIS A 83 10.29 22.03 -41.47
C HIS A 83 11.39 22.29 -42.50
N SER A 84 11.05 22.17 -43.78
CA SER A 84 11.91 22.69 -44.86
C SER A 84 11.78 24.20 -45.01
#